data_AF-A0A521WX80-F1
#
_entry.id   AF-A0A521WX80-F1
#
_cell.length_a   1.000
_cell.length_b   1.000
_cell.length_c   1.000
_cell.angle_alpha   90.00
_cell.angle_beta   90.00
_cell.angle_gamma   90.00
#
_symmetry.space_group_name_H-M   'P 1'
#
loop_
_entity.id
_entity.type
_entity.pdbx_description
1 polymer ?
#
loop_
_entity_poly.entity_id
_entity_poly.type
_entity_poly.pdbx_seq_one_letter_code
_entity_poly.pdbx_strand_id
1 'polypeptide(L)'
;MELVARLVVEGFITGLHKSPYHGFSVEFAEHRQYMPGDEIKHMDWKIYGRTDRYYIKQFEEETNLKAYLILDSSRSMAFSSEGRLTKLDYSCYITAALAQLMIQQRDAVGLTVYDEVVRTYMPPHATKSYLKQILKQLELTSAGNKTGTAESLHNIAERIKRRGLVVILSDLFDDPAGVMSALKHFRHKKNEVIVMQVLDPLERSFAFGRDAVFKDLETNEELTTQPWHIQKAYQQSMKTFLDTYKRECREHNIDYVLLDTAMPFDTALIHYLNKRMRLG
;
A
#
# COMPACT_ATOMS: atom_id res chain seq x y z
N MET A 1 9.02 -7.50 14.00
CA MET A 1 7.97 -7.38 12.95
C MET A 1 7.50 -8.72 12.36
N GLU A 2 8.37 -9.72 12.17
CA GLU A 2 8.00 -10.99 11.51
C GLU A 2 6.78 -11.69 12.13
N LEU A 3 6.74 -11.82 13.46
CA LEU A 3 5.62 -12.48 14.15
C LEU A 3 4.30 -11.72 13.94
N VAL A 4 4.32 -10.39 14.04
CA VAL A 4 3.14 -9.53 13.86
C VAL A 4 2.61 -9.66 12.44
N ALA A 5 3.47 -9.52 11.42
CA ALA A 5 3.07 -9.67 10.02
C ALA A 5 2.47 -11.06 9.76
N ARG A 6 3.05 -12.12 10.33
CA ARG A 6 2.53 -13.48 10.21
C ARG A 6 1.15 -13.62 10.88
N LEU A 7 0.98 -13.12 12.10
CA LEU A 7 -0.30 -13.19 12.83
C LEU A 7 -1.42 -12.42 12.14
N VAL A 8 -1.14 -11.25 11.54
CA VAL A 8 -2.14 -10.50 10.77
C VAL A 8 -2.59 -11.31 9.55
N VAL A 9 -1.65 -11.93 8.84
CA VAL A 9 -1.96 -12.76 7.67
C VAL A 9 -2.71 -14.03 8.08
N GLU A 10 -2.29 -14.70 9.15
CA GLU A 10 -2.99 -15.89 9.68
C GLU A 10 -4.39 -15.56 10.20
N GLY A 11 -4.56 -14.43 10.90
CA GLY A 11 -5.86 -13.92 11.36
C GLY A 11 -6.81 -13.57 10.21
N PHE A 12 -6.28 -12.99 9.13
CA PHE A 12 -7.03 -12.77 7.89
C PHE A 12 -7.46 -14.09 7.25
N ILE A 13 -6.53 -15.04 7.08
CA ILE A 13 -6.80 -16.34 6.44
C ILE A 13 -7.82 -17.16 7.24
N THR A 14 -7.71 -17.18 8.57
CA THR A 14 -8.60 -17.98 9.45
C THR A 14 -10.02 -17.43 9.55
N GLY A 15 -10.21 -16.11 9.41
CA GLY A 15 -11.54 -15.49 9.36
C GLY A 15 -12.30 -15.73 8.05
N LEU A 16 -11.64 -16.24 7.01
CA LEU A 16 -12.19 -16.46 5.67
C LEU A 16 -12.58 -17.94 5.53
N HIS A 17 -13.80 -18.29 5.94
CA HIS A 17 -14.35 -19.66 5.87
C HIS A 17 -14.45 -20.28 4.44
N LYS A 18 -13.92 -19.62 3.41
CA LYS A 18 -13.65 -20.18 2.07
C LYS A 18 -12.38 -19.52 1.52
N SER A 19 -11.52 -20.34 0.90
CA SER A 19 -10.21 -20.02 0.33
C SER A 19 -10.09 -18.58 -0.24
N PRO A 20 -9.26 -17.69 0.33
CA PRO A 20 -9.29 -16.24 0.06
C PRO A 20 -8.29 -15.75 -1.00
N TYR A 21 -7.73 -16.64 -1.82
CA TYR A 21 -6.60 -16.29 -2.71
C TYR A 21 -6.97 -15.42 -3.94
N HIS A 22 -8.19 -14.90 -4.03
CA HIS A 22 -8.68 -14.15 -5.19
C HIS A 22 -8.33 -12.65 -5.21
N GLY A 23 -7.99 -12.03 -4.06
CA GLY A 23 -7.95 -10.57 -3.94
C GLY A 23 -6.76 -9.84 -4.57
N PHE A 24 -5.72 -10.56 -5.01
CA PHE A 24 -4.49 -9.97 -5.57
C PHE A 24 -3.99 -10.65 -6.85
N SER A 25 -4.42 -11.88 -7.13
CA SER A 25 -4.08 -12.62 -8.33
C SER A 25 -5.32 -12.74 -9.19
N VAL A 26 -5.16 -12.45 -10.48
CA VAL A 26 -6.19 -12.74 -11.47
C VAL A 26 -6.22 -14.25 -11.67
N GLU A 27 -7.39 -14.80 -11.39
CA GLU A 27 -7.93 -16.10 -11.85
C GLU A 27 -7.63 -17.40 -11.09
N PHE A 28 -8.61 -18.28 -11.28
CA PHE A 28 -8.85 -19.60 -10.69
C PHE A 28 -8.76 -20.63 -11.81
N ALA A 29 -7.95 -21.68 -11.66
CA ALA A 29 -7.82 -22.75 -12.65
C ALA A 29 -8.82 -23.89 -12.45
N GLU A 30 -9.67 -24.16 -13.45
CA GLU A 30 -10.46 -25.39 -13.56
C GLU A 30 -10.13 -26.18 -14.84
N HIS A 31 -10.25 -27.51 -14.76
CA HIS A 31 -10.20 -28.34 -15.96
C HIS A 31 -11.57 -28.30 -16.64
N ARG A 32 -11.62 -27.71 -17.83
CA ARG A 32 -12.84 -27.69 -18.64
C ARG A 32 -12.83 -28.84 -19.65
N GLN A 33 -13.98 -29.45 -19.86
CA GLN A 33 -14.16 -30.39 -20.96
C GLN A 33 -14.02 -29.65 -22.30
N TYR A 34 -13.31 -30.25 -23.25
CA TYR A 34 -13.10 -29.68 -24.59
C TYR A 34 -14.44 -29.40 -25.30
N MET A 35 -14.56 -28.23 -25.92
CA MET A 35 -15.65 -27.90 -26.83
C MET A 35 -15.13 -27.59 -28.24
N PRO A 36 -15.93 -27.85 -29.29
CA PRO A 36 -15.57 -27.47 -30.65
C PRO A 36 -15.27 -25.98 -30.76
N GLY A 37 -14.08 -25.64 -31.26
CA GLY A 37 -13.58 -24.26 -31.34
C GLY A 37 -12.42 -23.97 -30.38
N ASP A 38 -12.19 -24.83 -29.38
CA ASP A 38 -11.05 -24.67 -28.50
C ASP A 38 -9.72 -25.08 -29.17
N GLU A 39 -8.64 -24.39 -28.81
CA GLU A 39 -7.31 -24.66 -29.36
C GLU A 39 -6.71 -25.97 -28.82
N ILE A 40 -6.44 -26.91 -29.73
CA ILE A 40 -5.92 -28.26 -29.43
C ILE A 40 -4.56 -28.23 -28.69
N LYS A 41 -3.80 -27.13 -28.83
CA LYS A 41 -2.49 -26.95 -28.16
C LYS A 41 -2.57 -26.99 -26.64
N HIS A 42 -3.74 -26.70 -26.06
CA HIS A 42 -3.96 -26.68 -24.61
C HIS A 42 -4.56 -27.99 -24.07
N MET A 43 -4.63 -29.05 -24.88
CA MET A 43 -5.24 -30.31 -24.48
C MET A 43 -4.37 -31.12 -23.49
N ASP A 44 -4.99 -31.65 -22.44
CA ASP A 44 -4.29 -32.50 -21.46
C ASP A 44 -4.30 -33.98 -21.88
N TRP A 45 -3.26 -34.37 -22.60
CA TRP A 45 -3.04 -35.76 -23.00
C TRP A 45 -2.90 -36.74 -21.84
N LYS A 46 -2.54 -36.28 -20.64
CA LYS A 46 -2.36 -37.13 -19.45
C LYS A 46 -3.71 -37.50 -18.81
N ILE A 47 -4.66 -36.56 -18.79
CA ILE A 47 -6.05 -36.83 -18.36
C ILE A 47 -6.76 -37.70 -19.40
N TYR A 48 -6.55 -37.40 -20.69
CA TYR A 48 -7.06 -38.22 -21.78
C TYR A 48 -6.63 -39.69 -21.63
N GLY A 49 -5.33 -39.95 -21.42
CA GLY A 49 -4.81 -41.30 -21.22
C GLY A 49 -5.32 -42.05 -19.98
N ARG A 50 -6.05 -41.40 -19.07
CA ARG A 50 -6.64 -42.02 -17.87
C ARG A 50 -8.16 -42.11 -17.91
N THR A 51 -8.83 -41.21 -18.62
CA THR A 51 -10.28 -41.03 -18.53
C THR A 51 -10.99 -41.14 -19.88
N ASP A 52 -10.23 -41.21 -20.98
CA ASP A 52 -10.72 -41.24 -22.37
C ASP A 52 -11.63 -40.04 -22.71
N ARG A 53 -11.45 -38.93 -21.97
CA ARG A 53 -12.19 -37.69 -22.11
C ARG A 53 -11.23 -36.55 -22.45
N TYR A 54 -11.65 -35.71 -23.39
CA TYR A 54 -10.88 -34.53 -23.79
C TYR A 54 -11.09 -33.40 -22.79
N TYR A 55 -10.00 -33.04 -22.11
CA TYR A 55 -9.94 -31.89 -21.22
C TYR A 55 -8.91 -30.89 -21.72
N ILE A 56 -9.20 -29.62 -21.51
CA ILE A 56 -8.28 -28.52 -21.79
C ILE A 56 -7.68 -28.06 -20.48
N LYS A 57 -6.34 -27.96 -20.47
CA LYS A 57 -5.64 -27.18 -19.45
C LYS A 57 -5.98 -25.73 -19.67
N GLN A 58 -6.86 -25.19 -18.84
CA GLN A 58 -6.85 -23.76 -18.60
C GLN A 58 -5.59 -23.50 -17.76
N PHE A 59 -4.66 -22.76 -18.34
CA PHE A 59 -3.47 -22.32 -17.64
C PHE A 59 -3.94 -21.23 -16.68
N GLU A 60 -3.75 -21.44 -15.38
CA GLU A 60 -3.68 -20.31 -14.44
C GLU A 60 -2.57 -19.41 -15.00
N GLU A 61 -2.88 -18.16 -15.32
CA GLU A 61 -1.81 -17.17 -15.29
C GLU A 61 -1.30 -17.21 -13.85
N GLU A 62 -0.18 -17.91 -13.61
CA GLU A 62 0.68 -17.61 -12.47
C GLU A 62 1.07 -16.14 -12.66
N THR A 63 0.22 -15.22 -12.19
CA THR A 63 0.52 -13.80 -12.24
C THR A 63 1.74 -13.66 -11.35
N ASN A 64 2.92 -13.62 -11.95
CA ASN A 64 4.16 -13.22 -11.30
C ASN A 64 4.04 -11.71 -11.02
N LEU A 65 3.08 -11.33 -10.17
CA LEU A 65 2.79 -9.95 -9.84
C LEU A 65 4.06 -9.37 -9.21
N LYS A 66 4.40 -8.16 -9.64
CA LYS A 66 5.48 -7.39 -9.04
C LYS A 66 4.86 -6.30 -8.21
N ALA A 67 4.99 -6.43 -6.91
CA ALA A 67 4.59 -5.41 -5.97
C ALA A 67 5.78 -4.50 -5.64
N TYR A 68 5.54 -3.21 -5.69
CA TYR A 68 6.47 -2.15 -5.30
C TYR A 68 5.86 -1.45 -4.09
N LEU A 69 6.34 -1.77 -2.90
CA LEU A 69 5.93 -1.12 -1.67
C LEU A 69 6.80 0.12 -1.47
N ILE A 70 6.17 1.29 -1.44
CA ILE A 70 6.83 2.59 -1.32
C ILE A 70 6.39 3.19 0.02
N LEU A 71 7.33 3.33 0.94
CA LEU A 71 7.12 3.82 2.30
C LEU A 71 7.73 5.21 2.45
N ASP A 72 6.90 6.16 2.86
CA ASP A 72 7.31 7.48 3.29
C ASP A 72 7.90 7.42 4.71
N SER A 73 9.13 7.88 4.86
CA SER A 73 9.83 8.05 6.11
C SER A 73 10.20 9.52 6.35
N SER A 74 9.44 10.48 5.81
CA SER A 74 9.60 11.90 6.12
C SER A 74 9.34 12.20 7.60
N ARG A 75 9.65 13.43 8.02
CA ARG A 75 9.53 13.82 9.43
C ARG A 75 8.10 13.83 9.92
N SER A 76 7.14 14.19 9.06
CA SER A 76 5.71 14.18 9.42
C SER A 76 5.22 12.77 9.79
N MET A 77 5.81 11.72 9.19
CA MET A 77 5.52 10.33 9.54
C MET A 77 5.98 9.93 10.96
N ALA A 78 6.86 10.71 11.60
CA ALA A 78 7.23 10.48 13.00
C ALA A 78 6.12 10.84 14.00
N PHE A 79 5.08 11.56 13.56
CA PHE A 79 4.03 12.02 14.44
C PHE A 79 3.22 10.85 15.03
N SER A 80 2.87 10.97 16.31
CA SER A 80 1.96 10.08 17.03
C SER A 80 1.17 10.89 18.05
N SER A 81 -0.10 10.54 18.23
CA SER A 81 -0.85 10.90 19.43
C SER A 81 -0.45 10.00 20.61
N GLU A 82 -0.60 10.53 21.82
CA GLU A 82 -0.15 9.87 23.05
C GLU A 82 -0.70 8.43 23.18
N GLY A 83 0.20 7.48 23.48
CA GLY A 83 -0.13 6.07 23.63
C GLY A 83 -0.38 5.29 22.32
N ARG A 84 -0.15 5.89 21.15
CA ARG A 84 -0.30 5.24 19.84
C ARG A 84 1.04 5.04 19.14
N LEU A 85 1.01 4.17 18.12
CA LEU A 85 2.12 4.02 17.19
C LEU A 85 2.31 5.31 16.38
N THR A 86 3.55 5.59 16.00
CA THR A 86 3.82 6.63 14.99
C THR A 86 3.21 6.24 13.65
N LYS A 87 2.90 7.22 12.81
CA LYS A 87 2.44 6.95 11.45
C LYS A 87 3.44 6.08 10.69
N LEU A 88 4.73 6.29 10.90
CA LEU A 88 5.81 5.48 10.33
C LEU A 88 5.74 4.03 10.81
N ASP A 89 5.69 3.79 12.12
CA ASP A 89 5.60 2.42 12.67
C ASP A 89 4.35 1.70 12.15
N TYR A 90 3.21 2.40 12.16
CA TYR A 90 1.95 1.91 11.62
C TYR A 90 2.09 1.48 10.15
N SER A 91 2.71 2.34 9.35
CA SER A 91 2.97 2.08 7.93
C SER A 91 3.96 0.94 7.72
N CYS A 92 4.99 0.83 8.55
CA CYS A 92 5.93 -0.30 8.53
C CYS A 92 5.22 -1.62 8.81
N TYR A 93 4.30 -1.68 9.79
CA TYR A 93 3.54 -2.89 10.08
C TYR A 93 2.63 -3.30 8.92
N ILE A 94 1.93 -2.35 8.30
CA ILE A 94 1.10 -2.62 7.12
C ILE A 94 1.96 -3.10 5.94
N THR A 95 3.09 -2.42 5.70
CA THR A 95 4.05 -2.79 4.65
C THR A 95 4.58 -4.21 4.87
N ALA A 96 4.94 -4.55 6.10
CA ALA A 96 5.39 -5.88 6.49
C ALA A 96 4.32 -6.95 6.26
N ALA A 97 3.06 -6.67 6.62
CA ALA A 97 1.94 -7.58 6.43
C ALA A 97 1.62 -7.80 4.94
N LEU A 98 1.63 -6.75 4.12
CA LEU A 98 1.47 -6.84 2.67
C LEU A 98 2.59 -7.65 2.02
N ALA A 99 3.85 -7.37 2.38
CA ALA A 99 5.00 -8.11 1.87
C ALA A 99 4.93 -9.61 2.22
N GLN A 100 4.52 -9.92 3.45
CA GLN A 100 4.31 -11.29 3.92
C GLN A 100 3.23 -11.99 3.08
N LEU A 101 2.08 -11.34 2.88
CA LEU A 101 0.96 -11.89 2.12
C LEU A 101 1.35 -12.19 0.67
N MET A 102 1.99 -11.24 -0.01
CA MET A 102 2.40 -11.38 -1.41
C MET A 102 3.48 -12.45 -1.60
N ILE A 103 4.50 -12.50 -0.73
CA ILE A 103 5.55 -13.55 -0.82
C ILE A 103 4.97 -14.94 -0.51
N GLN A 104 3.98 -15.05 0.36
CA GLN A 104 3.27 -16.32 0.57
C GLN A 104 2.51 -16.78 -0.69
N GLN A 105 1.99 -15.84 -1.48
CA GLN A 105 1.36 -16.07 -2.78
C GLN A 105 2.36 -16.28 -3.93
N ARG A 106 3.68 -16.26 -3.63
CA ARG A 106 4.78 -16.37 -4.60
C ARG A 106 4.95 -15.15 -5.53
N ASP A 107 4.36 -14.02 -5.15
CA ASP A 107 4.58 -12.75 -5.85
C ASP A 107 5.94 -12.14 -5.49
N ALA A 108 6.48 -11.35 -6.42
CA ALA A 108 7.73 -10.63 -6.19
C ALA A 108 7.45 -9.29 -5.51
N VAL A 109 8.07 -9.05 -4.37
CA VAL A 109 7.88 -7.82 -3.58
C VAL A 109 9.17 -7.04 -3.50
N GLY A 110 9.11 -5.75 -3.81
CA GLY A 110 10.18 -4.78 -3.60
C GLY A 110 9.78 -3.76 -2.53
N LEU A 111 10.78 -3.16 -1.90
CA LEU A 111 10.61 -2.10 -0.90
C LEU A 111 11.40 -0.86 -1.33
N THR A 112 10.77 0.30 -1.26
CA THR A 112 11.46 1.59 -1.39
C THR A 112 11.09 2.45 -0.20
N VAL A 113 12.09 2.99 0.48
CA VAL A 113 11.90 3.92 1.60
C VAL A 113 12.47 5.27 1.17
N TYR A 114 11.71 6.33 1.35
CA TYR A 114 12.09 7.68 0.91
C TYR A 114 11.71 8.73 1.95
N ASP A 115 12.44 9.85 1.95
CA ASP A 115 12.08 11.08 2.62
C ASP A 115 12.15 12.24 1.61
N GLU A 116 13.08 13.19 1.75
CA GLU A 116 13.46 14.11 0.68
C GLU A 116 14.17 13.37 -0.46
N VAL A 117 14.81 12.23 -0.17
CA VAL A 117 15.50 11.39 -1.16
C VAL A 117 15.18 9.91 -0.96
N VAL A 118 15.46 9.10 -1.98
CA VAL A 118 15.36 7.63 -1.85
C VAL A 118 16.48 7.13 -0.94
N ARG A 119 16.11 6.66 0.26
CA ARG A 119 17.04 6.13 1.27
C ARG A 119 17.38 4.67 1.01
N THR A 120 16.36 3.88 0.71
CA THR A 120 16.49 2.45 0.47
C THR A 120 15.74 2.08 -0.80
N TYR A 121 16.37 1.27 -1.65
CA TYR A 121 15.74 0.67 -2.81
C TYR A 121 16.07 -0.82 -2.88
N MET A 122 15.04 -1.63 -2.76
CA MET A 122 15.08 -3.09 -2.77
C MET A 122 14.20 -3.57 -3.94
N PRO A 123 14.79 -4.11 -5.03
CA PRO A 123 14.02 -4.54 -6.21
C PRO A 123 13.12 -5.74 -5.91
N PRO A 124 12.03 -5.96 -6.68
CA PRO A 124 11.12 -7.07 -6.39
C PRO A 124 11.72 -8.47 -6.53
N HIS A 125 11.63 -9.27 -5.46
CA HIS A 125 11.96 -10.69 -5.45
C HIS A 125 10.93 -11.51 -4.65
N ALA A 126 10.69 -12.77 -5.05
CA ALA A 126 9.63 -13.62 -4.49
C ALA A 126 10.10 -14.61 -3.40
N THR A 127 11.34 -14.47 -2.90
CA THR A 127 11.91 -15.47 -1.98
C THR A 127 11.63 -15.16 -0.50
N LYS A 128 11.41 -16.19 0.31
CA LYS A 128 11.24 -16.04 1.77
C LYS A 128 12.47 -15.45 2.47
N SER A 129 13.68 -15.68 1.94
CA SER A 129 14.90 -15.03 2.44
C SER A 129 14.84 -13.51 2.22
N TYR A 130 14.29 -13.08 1.08
CA TYR A 130 14.12 -11.67 0.77
C TYR A 130 13.13 -10.97 1.69
N LEU A 131 12.03 -11.64 2.03
CA LEU A 131 11.08 -11.15 3.04
C LEU A 131 11.77 -10.78 4.35
N LYS A 132 12.67 -11.63 4.86
CA LYS A 132 13.42 -11.34 6.10
C LYS A 132 14.29 -10.08 5.96
N GLN A 133 14.85 -9.84 4.78
CA GLN A 133 15.63 -8.62 4.51
C GLN A 133 14.73 -7.38 4.50
N ILE A 134 13.55 -7.47 3.87
CA ILE A 134 12.54 -6.39 3.88
C ILE A 134 12.12 -6.08 5.31
N LEU A 135 11.76 -7.10 6.10
CA LEU A 135 11.34 -6.92 7.50
C LEU A 135 12.44 -6.29 8.35
N LYS A 136 13.69 -6.72 8.16
CA LYS A 136 14.85 -6.12 8.83
C LYS A 136 15.04 -4.65 8.44
N GLN A 137 14.85 -4.30 7.17
CA GLN A 137 14.95 -2.91 6.72
C GLN A 137 13.84 -2.04 7.31
N LEU A 138 12.61 -2.55 7.39
CA LEU A 138 11.49 -1.84 8.04
C LEU A 138 11.76 -1.59 9.53
N GLU A 139 12.35 -2.56 10.24
CA GLU A 139 12.76 -2.40 11.66
C GLU A 139 13.87 -1.36 11.85
N LEU A 140 14.72 -1.15 10.85
CA LEU A 140 15.80 -0.16 10.88
C LEU A 140 15.36 1.22 10.36
N THR A 141 14.16 1.33 9.80
CA THR A 141 13.66 2.57 9.21
C THR A 141 13.32 3.56 10.32
N SER A 142 13.83 4.78 10.18
CA SER A 142 13.53 5.90 11.07
C SER A 142 13.09 7.11 10.25
N ALA A 143 12.38 8.04 10.90
CA ALA A 143 11.95 9.25 10.25
C ALA A 143 13.14 10.16 9.91
N GLY A 144 13.15 10.66 8.68
CA GLY A 144 14.08 11.65 8.16
C GLY A 144 13.73 13.07 8.58
N ASN A 145 14.41 14.05 7.97
CA ASN A 145 14.36 15.45 8.42
C ASN A 145 13.35 16.32 7.66
N LYS A 146 13.15 16.08 6.36
CA LYS A 146 12.34 16.93 5.47
C LYS A 146 11.40 16.11 4.60
N THR A 147 10.36 16.79 4.14
CA THR A 147 9.33 16.28 3.21
C THR A 147 9.76 16.65 1.78
N GLY A 148 9.67 15.69 0.85
CA GLY A 148 10.04 15.88 -0.56
C GLY A 148 9.36 14.81 -1.43
N THR A 149 8.06 14.65 -1.20
CA THR A 149 7.28 13.50 -1.64
C THR A 149 7.07 13.52 -3.15
N ALA A 150 6.73 14.67 -3.74
CA ALA A 150 6.51 14.77 -5.17
C ALA A 150 7.74 14.36 -6.01
N GLU A 151 8.91 14.93 -5.71
CA GLU A 151 10.15 14.64 -6.44
C GLU A 151 10.64 13.21 -6.21
N SER A 152 10.60 12.74 -4.96
CA SER A 152 10.96 11.36 -4.62
C SER A 152 10.09 10.34 -5.35
N LEU A 153 8.76 10.54 -5.38
CA LEU A 153 7.86 9.65 -6.11
C LEU A 153 8.14 9.65 -7.62
N HIS A 154 8.50 10.79 -8.21
CA HIS A 154 8.87 10.84 -9.63
C HIS A 154 10.14 10.01 -9.90
N ASN A 155 11.18 10.21 -9.08
CA ASN A 155 12.44 9.45 -9.15
C ASN A 155 12.21 7.93 -8.97
N ILE A 156 11.27 7.55 -8.11
CA ILE A 156 10.92 6.14 -7.90
C ILE A 156 10.17 5.58 -9.12
N ALA A 157 9.22 6.34 -9.68
CA ALA A 157 8.50 5.96 -10.89
C ALA A 157 9.45 5.68 -12.06
N GLU A 158 10.54 6.44 -12.20
CA GLU A 158 11.58 6.20 -13.20
C GLU A 158 12.31 4.86 -13.01
N ARG A 159 12.61 4.48 -11.75
CA ARG A 159 13.30 3.23 -11.42
C ARG A 159 12.46 1.98 -11.69
N ILE A 160 11.13 2.10 -11.68
CA ILE A 160 10.22 1.01 -12.01
C ILE A 160 10.25 0.74 -13.52
N LYS A 161 10.86 -0.38 -13.90
CA LYS A 161 11.04 -0.82 -15.30
C LYS A 161 9.93 -1.75 -15.82
N ARG A 162 9.21 -2.43 -14.91
CA ARG A 162 8.19 -3.41 -15.27
C ARG A 162 6.88 -3.01 -14.61
N ARG A 163 5.78 -3.15 -15.35
CA ARG A 163 4.44 -2.92 -14.80
C ARG A 163 4.21 -3.84 -13.60
N GLY A 164 3.48 -3.34 -12.62
CA GLY A 164 3.12 -4.09 -11.43
C GLY A 164 2.14 -3.33 -10.56
N LEU A 165 2.00 -3.80 -9.33
CA LEU A 165 1.25 -3.13 -8.28
C LEU A 165 2.17 -2.19 -7.52
N VAL A 166 1.80 -0.92 -7.40
CA VAL A 166 2.52 0.08 -6.62
C VAL A 166 1.65 0.45 -5.43
N VAL A 167 2.16 0.23 -4.21
CA VAL A 167 1.47 0.60 -2.98
C VAL A 167 2.28 1.67 -2.28
N ILE A 168 1.70 2.86 -2.11
CA ILE A 168 2.36 4.02 -1.50
C ILE A 168 1.73 4.24 -0.13
N LEU A 169 2.56 4.28 0.92
CA LEU A 169 2.16 4.61 2.28
C LEU A 169 2.82 5.94 2.66
N SER A 170 2.01 6.98 2.89
CA SER A 170 2.45 8.35 3.16
C SER A 170 1.30 9.12 3.81
N ASP A 171 1.57 10.24 4.50
CA ASP A 171 0.53 11.18 4.90
C ASP A 171 0.17 12.19 3.80
N LEU A 172 0.92 12.18 2.69
CA LEU A 172 0.78 13.05 1.51
C LEU A 172 0.88 14.55 1.82
N PHE A 173 1.46 14.96 2.95
CA PHE A 173 1.60 16.37 3.34
C PHE A 173 2.67 17.10 2.52
N ASP A 174 2.36 17.32 1.24
CA ASP A 174 3.18 18.03 0.26
C ASP A 174 2.23 18.71 -0.77
N ASP A 175 2.77 19.39 -1.78
CA ASP A 175 1.97 20.03 -2.83
C ASP A 175 1.08 19.00 -3.57
N PRO A 176 -0.27 19.13 -3.50
CA PRO A 176 -1.16 18.17 -4.12
C PRO A 176 -0.97 18.02 -5.64
N ALA A 177 -0.63 19.11 -6.34
CA ALA A 177 -0.43 19.07 -7.79
C ALA A 177 0.82 18.26 -8.16
N GLY A 178 1.93 18.51 -7.47
CA GLY A 178 3.18 17.76 -7.61
C GLY A 178 3.02 16.27 -7.29
N VAL A 179 2.41 15.96 -6.14
CA VAL A 179 2.14 14.56 -5.73
C VAL A 179 1.25 13.86 -6.76
N MET A 180 0.15 14.47 -7.18
CA MET A 180 -0.75 13.88 -8.17
C MET A 180 -0.07 13.68 -9.52
N SER A 181 0.82 14.59 -9.94
CA SER A 181 1.63 14.41 -11.16
C SER A 181 2.51 13.16 -11.07
N ALA A 182 3.17 12.93 -9.93
CA ALA A 182 3.96 11.72 -9.71
C ALA A 182 3.10 10.44 -9.68
N LEU A 183 1.92 10.48 -9.06
CA LEU A 183 0.97 9.37 -9.08
C LEU A 183 0.48 9.03 -10.49
N LYS A 184 0.18 10.05 -11.30
CA LYS A 184 -0.17 9.90 -12.72
C LYS A 184 0.99 9.28 -13.51
N HIS A 185 2.25 9.61 -13.20
CA HIS A 185 3.43 8.99 -13.84
C HIS A 185 3.44 7.46 -13.66
N PHE A 186 3.15 6.94 -12.45
CA PHE A 186 3.04 5.48 -12.26
C PHE A 186 1.93 4.86 -13.12
N ARG A 187 0.78 5.53 -13.24
CA ARG A 187 -0.35 5.07 -14.09
C ARG A 187 -0.01 5.11 -15.58
N HIS A 188 0.70 6.13 -16.05
CA HIS A 188 1.19 6.21 -17.43
C HIS A 188 2.11 5.03 -17.79
N LYS A 189 2.89 4.54 -16.81
CA LYS A 189 3.68 3.30 -16.94
C LYS A 189 2.87 2.00 -16.80
N LYS A 190 1.54 2.10 -16.80
CA LYS A 190 0.57 0.99 -16.69
C LYS A 190 0.66 0.21 -15.38
N ASN A 191 1.16 0.84 -14.30
CA ASN A 191 1.11 0.24 -12.97
C ASN A 191 -0.29 0.40 -12.39
N GLU A 192 -0.76 -0.61 -11.66
CA GLU A 192 -1.85 -0.42 -10.71
C GLU A 192 -1.31 0.33 -9.49
N VAL A 193 -2.03 1.34 -9.01
CA VAL A 193 -1.54 2.20 -7.93
C VAL A 193 -2.57 2.23 -6.81
N ILE A 194 -2.09 1.95 -5.60
CA ILE A 194 -2.83 2.09 -4.35
C ILE A 194 -2.10 3.13 -3.51
N VAL A 195 -2.83 4.13 -3.06
CA VAL A 195 -2.34 5.15 -2.12
C VAL A 195 -3.04 4.92 -0.79
N MET A 196 -2.25 4.58 0.21
CA MET A 196 -2.67 4.44 1.60
C MET A 196 -2.22 5.69 2.36
N GLN A 197 -3.13 6.66 2.49
CA GLN A 197 -2.86 7.88 3.23
C GLN A 197 -2.99 7.61 4.73
N VAL A 198 -1.92 7.78 5.49
CA VAL A 198 -1.89 7.46 6.93
C VAL A 198 -1.95 8.76 7.72
N LEU A 199 -2.98 8.92 8.55
CA LEU A 199 -3.14 10.12 9.38
C LEU A 199 -3.40 9.75 10.83
N ASP A 200 -2.93 10.60 11.74
CA ASP A 200 -3.30 10.51 13.15
C ASP A 200 -4.61 11.28 13.43
N PRO A 201 -5.48 10.80 14.34
CA PRO A 201 -6.69 11.51 14.74
C PRO A 201 -6.48 12.95 15.18
N LEU A 202 -5.35 13.25 15.85
CA LEU A 202 -5.03 14.60 16.28
C LEU A 202 -4.69 15.51 15.10
N GLU A 203 -4.00 14.99 14.08
CA GLU A 203 -3.75 15.76 12.86
C GLU A 203 -5.06 16.08 12.15
N ARG A 204 -5.99 15.12 12.07
CA ARG A 204 -7.27 15.34 11.40
C ARG A 204 -8.20 16.28 12.17
N SER A 205 -8.28 16.13 13.49
CA SER A 205 -9.18 16.91 14.34
C SER A 205 -8.60 18.26 14.75
N PHE A 206 -7.28 18.41 14.64
CA PHE A 206 -6.50 19.53 15.15
C PHE A 206 -6.82 19.84 16.63
N ALA A 207 -7.19 18.81 17.40
CA ALA A 207 -7.59 18.92 18.79
C ALA A 207 -6.38 18.92 19.73
N PHE A 208 -5.35 19.70 19.39
CA PHE A 208 -4.25 19.97 20.28
C PHE A 208 -4.78 20.78 21.48
N GLY A 209 -4.34 20.46 22.70
CA GLY A 209 -4.84 21.05 23.94
C GLY A 209 -4.68 22.57 24.04
N ARG A 210 -5.07 23.15 25.18
CA ARG A 210 -5.18 24.62 25.36
C ARG A 210 -3.88 25.40 25.19
N ASP A 211 -2.72 24.76 25.38
CA ASP A 211 -1.40 25.38 25.27
C ASP A 211 -0.51 24.56 24.33
N ALA A 212 -0.75 24.66 23.02
CA ALA A 212 0.13 24.07 22.02
C ALA A 212 0.87 25.18 21.27
N VAL A 213 2.19 25.25 21.46
CA VAL A 213 3.07 26.06 20.60
C VAL A 213 3.23 25.27 19.30
N PHE A 214 2.53 25.70 18.25
CA PHE A 214 2.76 25.18 16.92
C PHE A 214 4.02 25.81 16.38
N LYS A 215 5.10 25.03 16.46
CA LYS A 215 6.29 25.29 15.67
C LYS A 215 6.03 24.70 14.30
N ASP A 216 6.02 25.54 13.28
CA ASP A 216 6.04 25.09 11.90
C ASP A 216 7.18 24.08 11.79
N LEU A 217 6.78 22.86 11.47
CA LEU A 217 7.69 21.73 11.45
C LEU A 217 8.80 22.04 10.42
N GLU A 218 8.52 22.70 9.31
CA GLU A 218 9.46 22.88 8.20
C GLU A 218 10.25 24.21 8.27
N THR A 219 9.66 25.27 8.80
CA THR A 219 10.28 26.62 8.82
C THR A 219 10.78 27.07 10.20
N ASN A 220 10.47 26.32 11.27
CA ASN A 220 10.79 26.68 12.66
C ASN A 220 10.06 27.96 13.15
N GLU A 221 9.10 28.51 12.39
CA GLU A 221 8.30 29.67 12.79
C GLU A 221 7.28 29.28 13.88
N GLU A 222 7.23 30.07 14.95
CA GLU A 222 6.27 29.87 16.05
C GLU A 222 4.98 30.63 15.76
N LEU A 223 3.94 29.90 15.35
CA LEU A 223 2.60 30.46 15.22
C LEU A 223 1.96 30.52 16.61
N THR A 224 2.14 31.66 17.31
CA THR A 224 1.45 31.95 18.58
C THR A 224 -0.02 32.31 18.30
N THR A 225 -0.83 31.31 17.95
CA THR A 225 -2.29 31.48 17.83
C THR A 225 -3.00 30.50 18.75
N GLN A 226 -4.13 30.94 19.32
CA GLN A 226 -4.98 30.10 20.16
C GLN A 226 -5.52 28.95 19.30
N PRO A 227 -5.18 27.67 19.58
CA PRO A 227 -5.53 26.52 18.71
C PRO A 227 -7.03 26.43 18.37
N TRP A 228 -7.91 26.86 19.29
CA TRP A 228 -9.36 26.83 19.09
C TRP A 228 -9.86 27.78 17.99
N HIS A 229 -9.17 28.91 17.75
CA HIS A 229 -9.60 29.89 16.74
C HIS A 229 -9.37 29.37 15.32
N ILE A 230 -8.32 28.57 15.14
CA ILE A 230 -7.93 28.02 13.83
C ILE A 230 -8.48 26.60 13.60
N GLN A 231 -8.91 25.89 14.64
CA GLN A 231 -9.35 24.50 14.55
C GLN A 231 -10.43 24.27 13.47
N LYS A 232 -11.47 25.12 13.41
CA LYS A 232 -12.52 24.98 12.39
C LYS A 232 -12.01 25.22 10.97
N ALA A 233 -11.18 26.24 10.78
CA ALA A 233 -10.59 26.55 9.48
C ALA A 233 -9.67 25.42 9.03
N TYR A 234 -8.83 24.91 9.93
CA TYR A 234 -7.96 23.76 9.68
C TYR A 234 -8.77 22.51 9.31
N GLN A 235 -9.80 22.16 10.09
CA GLN A 235 -10.64 21.00 9.79
C GLN A 235 -11.30 21.11 8.41
N GLN A 236 -11.72 22.31 8.00
CA GLN A 236 -12.28 22.55 6.68
C GLN A 236 -11.21 22.40 5.57
N SER A 237 -10.00 22.93 5.79
CA SER A 237 -8.87 22.77 4.88
C SER A 237 -8.45 21.30 4.75
N MET A 238 -8.33 20.58 5.86
CA MET A 238 -8.02 19.15 5.91
C MET A 238 -9.08 18.33 5.18
N LYS A 239 -10.37 18.63 5.40
CA LYS A 239 -11.45 17.97 4.66
C LYS A 239 -11.32 18.21 3.15
N THR A 240 -11.07 19.45 2.75
CA THR A 240 -10.91 19.84 1.33
C THR A 240 -9.71 19.14 0.70
N PHE A 241 -8.62 19.02 1.44
CA PHE A 241 -7.41 18.29 1.06
C PHE A 241 -7.70 16.80 0.81
N LEU A 242 -8.35 16.12 1.77
CA LEU A 242 -8.73 14.70 1.63
C LEU A 242 -9.72 14.46 0.49
N ASP A 243 -10.73 15.33 0.35
CA ASP A 243 -11.72 15.23 -0.73
C ASP A 243 -11.07 15.45 -2.10
N THR A 244 -10.02 16.28 -2.18
CA THR A 244 -9.26 16.51 -3.40
C THR A 244 -8.48 15.25 -3.81
N TYR A 245 -7.69 14.66 -2.92
CA TYR A 245 -6.98 13.40 -3.22
C TYR A 245 -7.95 12.28 -3.58
N LYS A 246 -9.05 12.14 -2.83
CA LYS A 246 -10.05 11.11 -3.11
C LYS A 246 -10.67 11.26 -4.50
N ARG A 247 -10.95 12.50 -4.92
CA ARG A 247 -11.49 12.79 -6.26
C ARG A 247 -10.44 12.53 -7.35
N GLU A 248 -9.27 13.14 -7.23
CA GLU A 248 -8.19 13.03 -8.21
C GLU A 248 -7.72 11.57 -8.39
N CYS A 249 -7.52 10.83 -7.29
CA CYS A 249 -7.15 9.42 -7.37
C CYS A 249 -8.23 8.61 -8.11
N ARG A 250 -9.52 8.84 -7.80
CA ARG A 250 -10.63 8.13 -8.46
C ARG A 250 -10.68 8.43 -9.96
N GLU A 251 -10.52 9.68 -10.37
CA GLU A 251 -10.52 10.09 -11.79
C GLU A 251 -9.37 9.44 -12.58
N HIS A 252 -8.25 9.15 -11.91
CA HIS A 252 -7.07 8.54 -12.52
C HIS A 252 -6.93 7.02 -12.29
N ASN A 253 -8.00 6.35 -11.83
CA ASN A 253 -8.02 4.92 -11.54
C ASN A 253 -6.90 4.51 -10.56
N ILE A 254 -6.70 5.32 -9.52
CA ILE A 254 -5.82 5.05 -8.38
C ILE A 254 -6.72 4.71 -7.20
N ASP A 255 -6.48 3.57 -6.55
CA ASP A 255 -7.22 3.24 -5.33
C ASP A 255 -6.68 4.08 -4.17
N TYR A 256 -7.58 4.75 -3.46
CA TYR A 256 -7.23 5.65 -2.36
C TYR A 256 -7.87 5.14 -1.07
N VAL A 257 -7.02 4.93 -0.08
CA VAL A 257 -7.38 4.39 1.23
C VAL A 257 -6.90 5.35 2.29
N LEU A 258 -7.82 5.87 3.08
CA LEU A 258 -7.47 6.63 4.28
C LEU A 258 -7.33 5.67 5.45
N LEU A 259 -6.17 5.66 6.09
CA LEU A 259 -5.83 4.90 7.27
C LEU A 259 -5.71 5.84 8.46
N ASP A 260 -6.34 5.44 9.56
CA ASP A 260 -6.35 6.18 10.82
C ASP A 260 -5.56 5.39 11.87
N THR A 261 -4.54 6.02 12.49
CA THR A 261 -3.69 5.36 13.49
C THR A 261 -4.43 4.96 14.77
N ALA A 262 -5.64 5.47 15.02
CA ALA A 262 -6.50 4.98 16.11
C ALA A 262 -7.08 3.60 15.85
N MET A 263 -7.21 3.20 14.58
CA MET A 263 -7.65 1.85 14.22
C MET A 263 -6.44 0.92 14.19
N PRO A 264 -6.46 -0.21 14.93
CA PRO A 264 -5.39 -1.21 14.86
C PRO A 264 -5.05 -1.61 13.41
N PHE A 265 -3.75 -1.64 13.08
CA PHE A 265 -3.25 -1.82 11.71
C PHE A 265 -3.71 -3.14 11.06
N ASP A 266 -3.86 -4.18 11.87
CA ASP A 266 -4.35 -5.49 11.48
C ASP A 266 -5.81 -5.41 11.00
N THR A 267 -6.65 -4.74 11.78
CA THR A 267 -8.06 -4.56 11.47
C THR A 267 -8.23 -3.65 10.24
N ALA A 268 -7.43 -2.58 10.15
CA ALA A 268 -7.47 -1.66 9.02
C ALA A 268 -7.10 -2.35 7.70
N LEU A 269 -6.04 -3.16 7.73
CA LEU A 269 -5.61 -3.96 6.58
C LEU A 269 -6.69 -4.98 6.19
N ILE A 270 -7.22 -5.75 7.14
CA ILE A 270 -8.29 -6.73 6.88
C ILE A 270 -9.52 -6.07 6.24
N HIS A 271 -9.93 -4.90 6.75
CA HIS A 271 -11.05 -4.15 6.19
C HIS A 271 -10.77 -3.80 4.72
N TYR A 272 -9.58 -3.27 4.44
CA TYR A 272 -9.17 -2.92 3.09
C TYR A 272 -9.18 -4.15 2.15
N LEU A 273 -8.58 -5.27 2.57
CA LEU A 273 -8.54 -6.50 1.79
C LEU A 273 -9.96 -7.03 1.47
N ASN A 274 -10.85 -7.03 2.47
CA ASN A 274 -12.24 -7.44 2.28
C ASN A 274 -13.02 -6.53 1.33
N LYS A 275 -12.79 -5.21 1.41
CA LYS A 275 -13.39 -4.24 0.49
C LYS A 275 -12.95 -4.53 -0.95
N ARG A 276 -11.66 -4.79 -1.16
CA ARG A 276 -11.11 -5.06 -2.50
C ARG A 276 -11.63 -6.36 -3.10
N MET A 277 -11.74 -7.43 -2.31
CA MET A 277 -12.33 -8.70 -2.75
C MET A 277 -13.80 -8.60 -3.20
N ARG A 278 -14.55 -7.58 -2.75
CA ARG A 278 -15.94 -7.37 -3.15
C ARG A 278 -16.09 -6.54 -4.43
N LEU A 279 -15.03 -5.82 -4.81
CA LEU A 279 -15.02 -4.89 -5.93
C LEU A 279 -14.36 -5.48 -7.18
N GLY A 280 -13.50 -6.49 -7.01
CA GLY A 280 -13.02 -7.37 -8.09
C GLY A 280 -13.97 -8.53 -8.32
#